data_AF-A0A6A0RES1-F1
#
_entry.id   AF-A0A6A0RES1-F1
#
_cell.length_a   1.000
_cell.length_b   1.000
_cell.length_c   1.000
_cell.angle_alpha   90.00
_cell.angle_beta   90.00
_cell.angle_gamma   90.00
#
_symmetry.space_group_name_H-M   'P 1'
#
loop_
_entity.id
_entity.type
_entity.pdbx_description
1 polymer ?
#
loop_
_entity_poly.entity_id
_entity_poly.type
_entity_poly.pdbx_seq_one_letter_code
_entity_poly.pdbx_strand_id
1 'polypeptide(L)'
;MKELDPTTVESSELVEQTFNFWFNDREHIRSPFPAYIHPELKEKSTQLFFEWTSGLNEKANEEINEVIIGEKFEEIIFETALELVKFEDEKITISYPFLPRLEDVISDVEGGTEMSVVIDRWIKKEKDHVFLHMKLERVKTKEIWETSFELPV
;
A
#
# COMPACT_ATOMS: atom_id res chain seq x y z
N MET A 1 -29.22 -7.14 9.41
CA MET A 1 -28.18 -6.10 9.59
C MET A 1 -28.65 -4.89 8.80
N LYS A 2 -28.53 -3.66 9.32
CA LYS A 2 -29.04 -2.46 8.63
C LYS A 2 -28.15 -2.16 7.41
N GLU A 3 -28.76 -1.74 6.32
CA GLU A 3 -28.08 -1.20 5.14
C GLU A 3 -27.06 -0.13 5.54
N LEU A 4 -25.87 -0.16 4.95
CA LEU A 4 -24.95 0.99 5.01
C LEU A 4 -25.50 2.08 4.09
N ASP A 5 -26.40 2.89 4.65
CA ASP A 5 -26.72 4.19 4.08
C ASP A 5 -25.42 5.03 4.07
N PRO A 6 -25.06 5.71 2.97
CA PRO A 6 -23.92 6.62 2.92
C PRO A 6 -24.00 7.79 3.92
N THR A 7 -25.14 7.94 4.60
CA THR A 7 -25.34 8.86 5.73
C THR A 7 -25.31 8.17 7.11
N THR A 8 -25.05 6.85 7.19
CA THR A 8 -24.90 6.17 8.48
C THR A 8 -23.56 6.48 9.12
N VAL A 9 -23.59 6.57 10.45
CA VAL A 9 -22.40 6.74 11.30
C VAL A 9 -21.43 5.57 11.11
N GLU A 10 -21.93 4.36 10.83
CA GLU A 10 -21.13 3.13 10.69
C GLU A 10 -20.26 3.12 9.42
N SER A 11 -20.79 3.60 8.28
CA SER A 11 -20.00 3.75 7.04
C SER A 11 -18.95 4.86 7.19
N SER A 12 -19.34 5.97 7.81
CA SER A 12 -18.43 7.07 8.14
C SER A 12 -17.31 6.65 9.08
N GLU A 13 -17.61 5.82 10.08
CA GLU A 13 -16.62 5.36 11.07
C GLU A 13 -15.62 4.38 10.43
N LEU A 14 -16.09 3.43 9.62
CA LEU A 14 -15.20 2.52 8.88
C LEU A 14 -14.24 3.30 7.97
N VAL A 15 -14.77 4.26 7.21
CA VAL A 15 -13.98 5.11 6.31
C VAL A 15 -12.90 5.88 7.09
N GLU A 16 -13.28 6.52 8.19
CA GLU A 16 -12.33 7.25 9.03
C GLU A 16 -11.29 6.34 9.67
N GLN A 17 -11.68 5.16 10.16
CA GLN A 17 -10.75 4.19 10.75
C GLN A 17 -9.74 3.69 9.72
N THR A 18 -10.16 3.39 8.49
CA THR A 18 -9.25 2.94 7.43
C THR A 18 -8.23 4.02 7.06
N PHE A 19 -8.65 5.28 6.91
CA PHE A 19 -7.68 6.37 6.68
C PHE A 19 -6.75 6.58 7.88
N ASN A 20 -7.29 6.55 9.11
CA ASN A 20 -6.46 6.67 10.31
C ASN A 20 -5.46 5.51 10.44
N PHE A 21 -5.80 4.33 9.93
CA PHE A 21 -4.88 3.21 9.86
C PHE A 21 -3.78 3.44 8.84
N TRP A 22 -4.15 3.73 7.59
CA TRP A 22 -3.21 3.74 6.49
C TRP A 22 -2.43 5.03 6.30
N PHE A 23 -2.90 6.18 6.78
CA PHE A 23 -2.19 7.47 6.65
C PHE A 23 -1.15 7.71 7.75
N ASN A 24 -1.10 6.84 8.75
CA ASN A 24 -0.19 6.98 9.87
C ASN A 24 0.76 5.79 9.92
N ASP A 25 2.03 6.09 10.19
CA ASP A 25 2.98 5.05 10.58
C ASP A 25 2.57 4.45 11.92
N ARG A 26 2.67 3.13 12.01
CA ARG A 26 2.48 2.31 13.21
C ARG A 26 3.75 1.50 13.45
N GLU A 27 3.88 0.89 14.63
CA GLU A 27 5.10 0.20 15.09
C GLU A 27 5.85 -0.58 14.00
N HIS A 28 5.14 -1.44 13.27
CA HIS A 28 5.71 -2.30 12.23
C HIS A 28 5.17 -2.04 10.82
N ILE A 29 4.30 -1.03 10.66
CA ILE A 29 3.61 -0.75 9.40
C ILE A 29 3.76 0.73 9.10
N ARG A 30 4.54 1.06 8.07
CA ARG A 30 4.64 2.43 7.57
C ARG A 30 3.53 2.69 6.57
N SER A 31 2.96 3.89 6.59
CA SER A 31 2.01 4.35 5.59
C SER A 31 2.60 4.13 4.19
N PRO A 32 1.90 3.44 3.28
CA PRO A 32 2.36 3.31 1.89
C PRO A 32 2.08 4.56 1.05
N PHE A 33 1.31 5.51 1.60
CA PHE A 33 0.80 6.66 0.87
C PHE A 33 1.60 7.91 1.19
N PRO A 34 2.25 8.55 0.19
CA PRO A 34 2.92 9.82 0.40
C PRO A 34 1.96 10.90 0.95
N ALA A 35 2.41 11.70 1.91
CA ALA A 35 1.56 12.70 2.56
C ALA A 35 0.92 13.71 1.59
N TYR A 36 1.58 14.00 0.45
CA TYR A 36 1.06 14.95 -0.53
C TYR A 36 -0.17 14.45 -1.28
N ILE A 37 -0.42 13.13 -1.35
CA ILE A 37 -1.62 12.58 -1.99
C ILE A 37 -2.79 12.41 -1.02
N HIS A 38 -2.56 12.48 0.30
CA HIS A 38 -3.58 12.17 1.31
C HIS A 38 -4.91 12.91 1.11
N PRO A 39 -4.95 14.24 0.85
CA PRO A 39 -6.22 14.95 0.67
C PRO A 39 -7.01 14.45 -0.54
N GLU A 40 -6.35 14.32 -1.70
CA GLU A 40 -6.98 13.90 -2.96
C GLU A 40 -7.36 12.41 -2.92
N LEU A 41 -6.50 11.57 -2.32
CA LEU A 41 -6.76 10.16 -2.08
C LEU A 41 -8.01 9.99 -1.23
N LYS A 42 -8.13 10.74 -0.13
CA LYS A 42 -9.30 10.69 0.76
C LYS A 42 -10.58 11.05 0.02
N GLU A 43 -10.57 12.15 -0.72
CA GLU A 43 -11.74 12.61 -1.48
C GLU A 43 -12.18 11.59 -2.54
N LYS A 44 -11.26 11.18 -3.42
CA LYS A 44 -11.57 10.28 -4.55
C LYS A 44 -11.99 8.88 -4.10
N SER A 45 -11.25 8.28 -3.17
CA SER A 45 -11.57 6.92 -2.70
C SER A 45 -12.91 6.88 -1.96
N THR A 46 -13.23 7.92 -1.19
CA THR A 46 -14.53 8.04 -0.52
C THR A 46 -15.67 8.15 -1.53
N GLN A 47 -15.48 8.97 -2.58
CA GLN A 47 -16.46 9.08 -3.66
C GLN A 47 -16.67 7.73 -4.37
N LEU A 48 -15.59 7.08 -4.81
CA LEU A 48 -15.65 5.79 -5.50
C LEU A 48 -16.29 4.70 -4.64
N PHE A 49 -16.02 4.71 -3.34
CA PHE A 49 -16.65 3.78 -2.41
C PHE A 49 -18.17 3.99 -2.34
N PHE A 50 -18.64 5.23 -2.21
CA PHE A 50 -20.08 5.51 -2.20
C PHE A 50 -20.78 5.20 -3.53
N GLU A 51 -20.09 5.42 -4.65
CA GLU A 51 -20.58 5.01 -5.97
C GLU A 51 -20.72 3.48 -6.04
N TRP A 52 -19.74 2.74 -5.51
CA TRP A 52 -19.79 1.28 -5.42
C TRP A 52 -20.93 0.80 -4.52
N THR A 53 -21.08 1.34 -3.31
CA THR A 53 -22.16 0.92 -2.38
C THR A 53 -23.54 1.22 -2.94
N SER A 54 -23.71 2.35 -3.63
CA SER A 54 -24.98 2.74 -4.25
C SER A 54 -25.38 1.85 -5.43
N GLY A 55 -24.42 1.15 -6.04
CA GLY A 55 -24.63 0.22 -7.15
C GLY A 55 -25.00 -1.21 -6.76
N LEU A 56 -25.03 -1.52 -5.45
CA LEU A 56 -25.35 -2.86 -4.96
C LEU A 56 -26.85 -3.17 -5.13
N ASN A 57 -27.15 -4.35 -5.68
CA ASN A 57 -28.54 -4.82 -5.77
C ASN A 57 -28.98 -5.46 -4.44
N GLU A 58 -30.30 -5.61 -4.24
CA GLU A 58 -30.87 -6.17 -2.99
C GLU A 58 -30.25 -7.52 -2.59
N LYS A 59 -29.92 -8.37 -3.57
CA LYS A 59 -29.33 -9.69 -3.31
C LYS A 59 -27.85 -9.59 -2.89
N ALA A 60 -27.09 -8.66 -3.45
CA ALA A 60 -25.71 -8.40 -3.05
C ALA A 60 -25.66 -7.79 -1.64
N ASN A 61 -26.64 -6.96 -1.27
CA ASN A 61 -26.75 -6.41 0.08
C ASN A 61 -26.97 -7.48 1.17
N GLU A 62 -27.55 -8.64 0.82
CA GLU A 62 -27.72 -9.75 1.77
C GLU A 62 -26.45 -10.58 1.98
N GLU A 63 -25.52 -10.58 1.02
CA GLU A 63 -24.28 -11.37 1.06
C GLU A 63 -23.06 -10.55 1.54
N ILE A 64 -23.14 -9.23 1.47
CA ILE A 64 -22.05 -8.32 1.87
C ILE A 64 -22.06 -8.14 3.40
N ASN A 65 -20.90 -8.36 4.00
CA ASN A 65 -20.65 -8.11 5.42
C ASN A 65 -19.56 -7.04 5.60
N GLU A 66 -19.35 -6.59 6.84
CA GLU A 66 -18.38 -5.54 7.17
C GLU A 66 -16.94 -5.86 6.71
N VAL A 67 -16.56 -7.15 6.67
CA VAL A 67 -15.23 -7.58 6.18
C VAL A 67 -15.11 -7.30 4.69
N ILE A 68 -16.10 -7.70 3.89
CA ILE A 68 -16.12 -7.47 2.43
C ILE A 68 -16.10 -5.97 2.13
N ILE A 69 -16.83 -5.19 2.92
CA ILE A 69 -16.89 -3.73 2.77
C ILE A 69 -15.53 -3.10 3.07
N GLY A 70 -14.88 -3.52 4.16
CA GLY A 70 -13.54 -3.08 4.52
C GLY A 70 -12.51 -3.43 3.46
N GLU A 71 -12.47 -4.69 3.02
CA GLU A 71 -11.57 -5.16 1.95
C GLU A 71 -11.79 -4.37 0.66
N LYS A 72 -13.05 -4.14 0.27
CA LYS A 72 -13.33 -3.37 -0.95
C LYS A 72 -12.93 -1.92 -0.82
N PHE A 73 -13.09 -1.31 0.36
CA PHE A 73 -12.65 0.06 0.57
C PHE A 73 -11.13 0.18 0.53
N GLU A 74 -10.41 -0.78 1.13
CA GLU A 74 -8.95 -0.86 1.02
C GLU A 74 -8.51 -1.01 -0.44
N GLU A 75 -9.12 -1.90 -1.21
CA GLU A 75 -8.86 -2.05 -2.65
C GLU A 75 -8.99 -0.70 -3.38
N ILE A 76 -10.10 0.01 -3.18
CA ILE A 76 -10.34 1.32 -3.78
C ILE A 76 -9.27 2.34 -3.39
N ILE A 77 -8.85 2.38 -2.12
CA ILE A 77 -7.79 3.28 -1.65
C ILE A 77 -6.47 2.96 -2.37
N PHE A 78 -6.06 1.69 -2.43
CA PHE A 78 -4.81 1.30 -3.05
C PHE A 78 -4.80 1.57 -4.56
N GLU A 79 -5.88 1.23 -5.27
CA GLU A 79 -6.02 1.53 -6.70
C GLU A 79 -5.99 3.04 -6.98
N THR A 80 -6.73 3.83 -6.20
CA THR A 80 -6.75 5.29 -6.32
C THR A 80 -5.36 5.88 -6.07
N ALA A 81 -4.64 5.36 -5.07
CA ALA A 81 -3.31 5.86 -4.74
C ALA A 81 -2.31 5.63 -5.88
N LEU A 82 -2.38 4.49 -6.59
CA LEU A 82 -1.51 4.18 -7.72
C LEU A 82 -1.66 5.19 -8.88
N GLU A 83 -2.85 5.78 -9.04
CA GLU A 83 -3.11 6.81 -10.05
C GLU A 83 -2.61 8.21 -9.64
N LEU A 84 -2.46 8.45 -8.33
CA LEU A 84 -2.09 9.77 -7.78
C LEU A 84 -0.58 9.98 -7.61
N VAL A 85 0.17 8.90 -7.39
CA VAL A 85 1.62 8.98 -7.18
C VAL A 85 2.38 9.27 -8.46
N LYS A 86 3.51 9.96 -8.32
CA LYS A 86 4.28 10.48 -9.46
C LYS A 86 5.52 9.65 -9.76
N PHE A 87 6.08 9.03 -8.73
CA PHE A 87 7.36 8.32 -8.83
C PHE A 87 7.14 6.81 -8.86
N GLU A 88 7.95 6.10 -9.65
CA GLU A 88 7.90 4.64 -9.73
C GLU A 88 8.18 3.98 -8.37
N ASP A 89 9.07 4.58 -7.57
CA ASP A 89 9.33 4.11 -6.20
C ASP A 89 8.06 4.11 -5.33
N GLU A 90 7.22 5.14 -5.44
CA GLU A 90 5.97 5.24 -4.69
C GLU A 90 4.98 4.17 -5.15
N LYS A 91 4.92 3.88 -6.45
CA LYS A 91 4.11 2.77 -6.98
C LYS A 91 4.56 1.43 -6.42
N ILE A 92 5.87 1.18 -6.35
CA ILE A 92 6.42 -0.03 -5.73
C ILE A 92 6.03 -0.09 -4.25
N THR A 93 6.12 1.03 -3.51
CA THR A 93 5.67 1.11 -2.11
C THR A 93 4.19 0.76 -1.97
N ILE A 94 3.32 1.28 -2.84
CA ILE A 94 1.88 1.03 -2.74
C ILE A 94 1.55 -0.42 -3.10
N SER A 95 2.14 -0.95 -4.18
CA SER A 95 1.90 -2.34 -4.59
C SER A 95 2.50 -3.36 -3.61
N TYR A 96 3.57 -2.99 -2.90
CA TYR A 96 4.30 -3.88 -1.99
C TYR A 96 4.69 -3.16 -0.69
N PRO A 97 3.70 -2.84 0.18
CA PRO A 97 3.88 -1.95 1.34
C PRO A 97 4.83 -2.46 2.41
N PHE A 98 5.05 -3.78 2.44
CA PHE A 98 5.89 -4.48 3.41
C PHE A 98 7.32 -4.76 2.91
N LEU A 99 7.65 -4.37 1.68
CA LEU A 99 9.00 -4.54 1.15
C LEU A 99 9.91 -3.36 1.52
N PRO A 100 11.25 -3.58 1.50
CA PRO A 100 12.21 -2.51 1.74
C PRO A 100 11.99 -1.32 0.80
N ARG A 101 11.98 -0.13 1.36
CA ARG A 101 11.83 1.17 0.69
C ARG A 101 13.19 1.85 0.55
N LEU A 102 13.26 2.90 -0.26
CA LEU A 102 14.44 3.75 -0.27
C LEU A 102 14.77 4.23 1.16
N GLU A 103 16.07 4.35 1.44
CA GLU A 103 16.63 4.76 2.72
C GLU A 103 16.50 3.73 3.86
N ASP A 104 15.84 2.59 3.63
CA ASP A 104 15.83 1.51 4.61
C ASP A 104 17.21 0.94 4.85
N VAL A 105 17.51 0.64 6.11
CA VAL A 105 18.73 -0.04 6.53
C VAL A 105 18.44 -1.52 6.68
N ILE A 106 19.16 -2.36 5.92
CA ILE A 106 19.05 -3.82 5.99
C ILE A 106 20.38 -4.45 6.41
N SER A 107 20.30 -5.61 7.08
CA SER A 107 21.49 -6.40 7.42
C SER A 107 21.90 -7.26 6.23
N ASP A 108 23.19 -7.23 5.86
CA ASP A 108 23.70 -7.97 4.69
C ASP A 108 23.69 -9.48 4.92
N VAL A 109 23.78 -9.91 6.17
CA VAL A 109 23.78 -11.31 6.60
C VAL A 109 23.01 -11.43 7.91
N GLU A 110 22.28 -12.53 8.09
CA GLU A 110 21.61 -12.85 9.36
C GLU A 110 22.65 -12.95 10.49
N GLY A 111 22.54 -12.09 11.51
CA GLY A 111 23.51 -11.99 12.61
C GLY A 111 24.83 -11.25 12.27
N GLY A 112 24.93 -10.65 11.07
CA GLY A 112 26.05 -9.82 10.67
C GLY A 112 26.04 -8.43 11.34
N THR A 113 27.20 -7.76 11.35
CA THR A 113 27.34 -6.35 11.80
C THR A 113 27.43 -5.36 10.65
N GLU A 114 27.22 -5.85 9.44
CA GLU A 114 27.34 -5.11 8.21
C GLU A 114 25.95 -4.78 7.68
N MET A 115 25.73 -3.48 7.52
CA MET A 115 24.44 -2.92 7.17
C MET A 115 24.57 -2.21 5.83
N SER A 116 23.53 -2.29 5.03
CA SER A 116 23.39 -1.55 3.79
C SER A 116 22.14 -0.68 3.79
N VAL A 117 22.21 0.44 3.09
CA VAL A 117 21.07 1.33 2.83
C VAL A 117 20.53 1.03 1.44
N VAL A 118 19.21 0.92 1.29
CA VAL A 118 18.57 0.83 -0.02
C VAL A 118 18.67 2.20 -0.70
N ILE A 119 19.39 2.27 -1.83
CA ILE A 119 19.62 3.52 -2.56
C ILE A 119 18.87 3.59 -3.90
N ASP A 120 18.43 2.44 -4.42
CA ASP A 120 17.58 2.36 -5.61
C ASP A 120 16.81 1.03 -5.61
N ARG A 121 15.66 1.00 -6.28
CA ARG A 121 14.90 -0.23 -6.52
C ARG A 121 13.99 -0.11 -7.74
N TRP A 122 13.82 -1.22 -8.45
CA TRP A 122 12.98 -1.27 -9.65
C TRP A 122 12.40 -2.66 -9.87
N ILE A 123 11.27 -2.71 -10.55
CA ILE A 123 10.64 -3.98 -10.94
C ILE A 123 11.11 -4.38 -12.33
N LYS A 124 11.42 -5.66 -12.50
CA LYS A 124 11.75 -6.25 -13.80
C LYS A 124 10.96 -7.53 -14.01
N LYS A 125 10.32 -7.65 -15.17
CA LYS A 125 9.66 -8.87 -15.60
C LYS A 125 10.64 -9.75 -16.38
N GLU A 126 10.80 -10.99 -15.94
CA GLU A 126 11.64 -11.99 -16.58
C GLU A 126 10.80 -13.23 -16.91
N LYS A 127 10.39 -13.35 -18.19
CA LYS A 127 9.43 -14.36 -18.66
C LYS A 127 8.09 -14.24 -17.92
N ASP A 128 7.74 -15.25 -17.13
CA ASP A 128 6.50 -15.37 -16.38
C ASP A 128 6.63 -14.87 -14.93
N HIS A 129 7.84 -14.47 -14.52
CA HIS A 129 8.14 -14.04 -13.15
C HIS A 129 8.41 -12.54 -13.09
N VAL A 130 8.09 -11.93 -11.95
CA VAL A 130 8.33 -10.51 -11.67
C VAL A 130 9.30 -10.42 -10.50
N PHE A 131 10.35 -9.62 -10.63
CA PHE A 131 11.39 -9.46 -9.61
C PHE A 131 11.47 -8.02 -9.15
N LEU A 132 11.67 -7.82 -7.84
CA LEU A 132 12.16 -6.55 -7.31
C LEU A 132 13.68 -6.62 -7.26
N HIS A 133 14.32 -5.74 -8.01
CA HIS A 133 15.74 -5.49 -7.92
C HIS A 133 15.99 -4.34 -6.96
N MET A 134 17.05 -4.45 -6.17
CA MET A 134 17.48 -3.42 -5.24
C MET A 134 18.97 -3.16 -5.40
N LYS A 135 19.33 -1.89 -5.30
CA LYS A 135 20.69 -1.42 -5.21
C LYS A 135 20.95 -0.88 -3.83
N LEU A 136 22.07 -1.28 -3.25
CA LEU A 136 22.39 -1.12 -1.85
C LEU A 136 23.77 -0.51 -1.70
N GLU A 137 23.93 0.35 -0.70
CA GLU A 137 25.23 0.90 -0.30
C GLU A 137 25.59 0.43 1.11
N ARG A 138 26.73 -0.24 1.27
CA ARG A 138 27.27 -0.62 2.58
C ARG A 138 27.58 0.63 3.39
N VAL A 139 27.05 0.72 4.62
CA VAL A 139 27.17 1.90 5.49
C VAL A 139 28.63 2.27 5.77
N LYS A 140 29.51 1.26 6.00
CA LYS A 140 30.91 1.46 6.40
C LYS A 140 31.85 1.68 5.21
N THR A 141 31.75 0.84 4.18
CA THR A 141 32.73 0.81 3.08
C THR A 141 32.33 1.69 1.90
N LYS A 142 31.05 2.11 1.83
CA LYS A 142 30.47 2.80 0.67
C LYS A 142 30.50 1.98 -0.61
N GLU A 143 30.71 0.68 -0.49
CA GLU A 143 30.60 -0.25 -1.61
C GLU A 143 29.13 -0.40 -2.01
N ILE A 144 28.90 -0.37 -3.32
CA ILE A 144 27.59 -0.54 -3.92
C ILE A 144 27.45 -1.97 -4.42
N TRP A 145 26.32 -2.60 -4.11
CA TRP A 145 25.97 -3.94 -4.58
C TRP A 145 24.49 -4.05 -4.93
N GLU A 146 24.13 -5.09 -5.67
CA GLU A 146 22.77 -5.33 -6.15
C GLU A 146 22.28 -6.71 -5.75
N THR A 147 20.97 -6.82 -5.51
CA THR A 147 20.28 -8.08 -5.24
C THR A 147 18.88 -8.04 -5.83
N SER A 148 18.22 -9.19 -5.90
CA SER A 148 16.85 -9.29 -6.35
C SER A 148 16.14 -10.48 -5.76
N PHE A 149 14.83 -10.38 -5.61
CA PHE A 149 13.97 -11.47 -5.22
C PHE A 149 12.66 -11.44 -6.00
N GLU A 150 12.07 -12.63 -6.16
CA GLU A 150 10.81 -12.80 -6.88
C GLU A 150 9.65 -12.21 -6.07
N LEU A 151 8.76 -11.51 -6.75
CA LEU A 151 7.53 -10.96 -6.18
C LEU A 151 6.40 -11.98 -6.34
N PRO A 152 5.51 -12.11 -5.33
CA PRO A 152 4.31 -12.92 -5.49
C PRO A 152 3.47 -12.35 -6.64
N VAL A 153 2.96 -13.26 -7.47
CA VAL A 153 2.06 -12.96 -8.61
C VAL A 153 0.62 -13.15 -8.17
#